data_AF-A0A1W9X8T3-F1
#
_entry.id   AF-A0A1W9X8T3-F1
#
_cell.length_a   1.000
_cell.length_b   1.000
_cell.length_c   1.000
_cell.angle_alpha   90.00
_cell.angle_beta   90.00
_cell.angle_gamma   90.00
#
_symmetry.space_group_name_H-M   'P 1'
#
loop_
_entity.id
_entity.type
_entity.pdbx_description
1 polymer ?
#
loop_
_entity_poly.entity_id
_entity_poly.type
_entity_poly.pdbx_seq_one_letter_code
_entity_poly.pdbx_strand_id
1 'polypeptide(L)' 'MELTYFNSSSSKMLLDLFDRLEEEVAENGKNITVNWIYDADNDSAEEYGEEFQEDLESLTFNLVQKDE' A
#
# COMPACT_ATOMS: atom_id res chain seq x y z
N MET A 1 -9.91 6.73 -6.04
CA MET A 1 -10.46 5.41 -5.68
C MET A 1 -9.90 5.09 -4.32
N GLU A 2 -10.75 4.71 -3.38
CA GLU A 2 -10.38 4.45 -1.98
C GLU A 2 -10.76 3.01 -1.64
N LEU A 3 -9.97 2.35 -0.81
CA LEU A 3 -10.28 1.03 -0.28
C LEU A 3 -11.16 1.20 0.96
N THR A 4 -12.48 1.08 0.80
CA THR A 4 -13.42 1.25 1.94
C THR A 4 -13.56 -0.01 2.79
N TYR A 5 -13.11 -1.16 2.28
CA TYR A 5 -13.07 -2.43 3.00
C TYR A 5 -12.20 -3.42 2.21
N PHE A 6 -11.35 -4.15 2.91
CA PHE A 6 -10.61 -5.27 2.35
C PHE A 6 -10.46 -6.36 3.41
N ASN A 7 -10.34 -7.60 2.95
CA ASN A 7 -10.20 -8.79 3.81
C ASN A 7 -8.97 -9.59 3.38
N SER A 8 -8.75 -10.75 4.02
CA SER A 8 -7.61 -11.62 3.72
C SER A 8 -7.44 -11.98 2.24
N SER A 9 -8.53 -12.12 1.48
CA SER A 9 -8.45 -12.38 0.03
C SER A 9 -8.01 -11.14 -0.75
N SER A 10 -8.45 -9.96 -0.33
CA SER A 10 -8.05 -8.69 -0.96
C SER A 10 -6.61 -8.31 -0.57
N SER A 11 -6.18 -8.55 0.67
CA SER A 11 -4.80 -8.31 1.11
C SER A 11 -3.81 -9.12 0.26
N LYS A 12 -4.12 -10.37 -0.03
CA LYS A 12 -3.28 -11.19 -0.93
C LYS A 12 -3.15 -10.59 -2.33
N MET A 13 -4.25 -10.09 -2.90
CA MET A 13 -4.22 -9.44 -4.20
C MET A 13 -3.41 -8.14 -4.18
N LEU A 14 -3.48 -7.37 -3.08
CA LEU A 14 -2.70 -6.15 -2.91
C LEU A 14 -1.21 -6.44 -2.77
N LEU A 15 -0.82 -7.46 -2.02
CA LEU A 15 0.56 -7.95 -1.95
C LEU A 15 1.10 -8.32 -3.33
N ASP A 16 0.38 -9.19 -4.06
CA ASP A 16 0.78 -9.59 -5.42
C ASP A 16 0.91 -8.37 -6.38
N LEU A 17 0.16 -7.30 -6.14
CA LEU A 17 0.26 -6.05 -6.89
C LEU A 17 1.49 -5.24 -6.46
N PHE A 18 1.72 -5.06 -5.17
CA PHE A 18 2.85 -4.28 -4.66
C PHE A 18 4.18 -4.92 -5.02
N ASP A 19 4.31 -6.24 -4.93
CA ASP A 19 5.49 -7.00 -5.35
C ASP A 19 5.84 -6.68 -6.82
N ARG A 20 4.84 -6.69 -7.70
CA ARG A 20 5.04 -6.34 -9.12
C ARG A 20 5.43 -4.89 -9.32
N LEU A 21 4.86 -3.97 -8.55
CA LEU A 21 5.23 -2.56 -8.64
C LEU A 21 6.67 -2.35 -8.16
N GLU A 22 7.08 -3.06 -7.12
CA GLU A 22 8.44 -3.03 -6.61
C GLU A 22 9.45 -3.59 -7.62
N GLU A 23 9.18 -4.75 -8.24
CA GLU A 23 10.00 -5.31 -9.31
C GLU A 23 10.20 -4.28 -10.45
N GLU A 24 9.14 -3.57 -10.82
CA GLU A 24 9.20 -2.55 -11.87
C GLU A 24 10.03 -1.31 -11.48
N VAL A 25 10.07 -0.95 -10.20
CA VAL A 25 10.95 0.10 -9.69
C VAL A 25 12.40 -0.40 -9.66
N ALA A 26 12.63 -1.59 -9.10
CA ALA A 26 13.96 -2.14 -8.85
C ALA A 26 14.68 -2.55 -10.14
N GLU A 27 14.00 -3.23 -11.06
CA GLU A 27 14.61 -3.79 -12.28
C GLU A 27 14.57 -2.82 -13.46
N ASN A 28 13.45 -2.09 -13.61
CA ASN A 28 13.21 -1.24 -14.77
C ASN A 28 13.42 0.25 -14.48
N GLY A 29 13.78 0.62 -13.24
CA GLY A 29 14.03 2.00 -12.84
C GLY A 29 12.81 2.90 -12.98
N LYS A 30 11.60 2.34 -12.94
CA LYS A 30 10.38 3.14 -12.98
C LYS A 30 10.25 3.96 -11.70
N ASN A 31 9.71 5.15 -11.82
CA ASN A 31 9.42 5.99 -10.66
C ASN A 31 7.93 5.81 -10.31
N ILE A 32 7.65 4.97 -9.32
CA ILE A 32 6.31 4.62 -8.87
C ILE A 32 6.20 5.00 -7.39
N THR A 33 5.08 5.62 -7.03
CA THR A 33 4.75 5.96 -5.64
C THR A 33 3.36 5.43 -5.33
N VAL A 34 3.24 4.70 -4.22
CA VAL A 34 1.97 4.28 -3.65
C VAL A 34 1.63 5.20 -2.49
N ASN A 35 0.43 5.79 -2.54
CA ASN A 35 -0.13 6.54 -1.41
C ASN A 35 -1.29 5.72 -0.87
N TRP A 36 -1.09 5.13 0.30
CA TRP A 36 -2.10 4.39 1.03
C TRP A 36 -2.93 5.37 1.85
N ILE A 37 -4.15 5.61 1.38
CA ILE A 37 -5.07 6.59 1.99
C ILE A 37 -6.02 5.84 2.91
N TYR A 38 -6.03 6.23 4.18
CA TYR A 38 -6.89 5.64 5.21
C TYR A 38 -7.65 6.71 6.00
N ASP A 39 -8.76 6.30 6.60
CA ASP A 39 -9.56 7.15 7.47
C ASP A 39 -8.99 7.15 8.89
N ALA A 40 -9.01 8.29 9.57
CA ALA A 40 -8.50 8.45 10.93
C ALA A 40 -9.21 7.54 11.95
N ASP A 41 -10.47 7.19 11.68
CA ASP A 41 -11.27 6.31 12.54
C ASP A 41 -11.12 4.82 12.17
N ASN A 42 -10.23 4.49 11.23
CA ASN A 42 -10.03 3.13 10.73
C ASN A 42 -8.63 2.59 11.04
N ASP A 43 -8.37 2.32 12.32
CA ASP A 43 -7.12 1.77 12.85
C ASP A 43 -6.65 0.52 12.09
N SER A 44 -7.57 -0.36 11.67
CA SER A 44 -7.19 -1.56 10.92
C SER A 44 -6.62 -1.24 9.54
N ALA A 45 -7.15 -0.23 8.84
CA ALA A 45 -6.61 0.16 7.55
C ALA A 45 -5.23 0.81 7.68
N GLU A 46 -4.97 1.52 8.78
CA GLU A 46 -3.64 2.04 9.12
C GLU A 46 -2.66 0.88 9.36
N GLU A 47 -2.99 -0.05 10.27
CA GLU A 47 -2.14 -1.19 10.64
C GLU A 47 -1.74 -2.04 9.42
N TYR A 48 -2.69 -2.34 8.52
CA TYR A 48 -2.36 -3.06 7.28
C TYR A 48 -1.46 -2.26 6.34
N GLY A 49 -1.63 -0.93 6.29
CA GLY A 49 -0.76 -0.07 5.50
C GLY A 49 0.68 -0.10 6.02
N GLU A 50 0.85 -0.08 7.34
CA GLU A 50 2.15 -0.22 8.00
C GLU A 50 2.78 -1.59 7.69
N GLU A 51 2.03 -2.69 7.82
CA GLU A 51 2.50 -4.04 7.48
C GLU A 51 3.00 -4.12 6.02
N PHE A 52 2.23 -3.60 5.06
CA PHE A 52 2.66 -3.60 3.66
C PHE A 52 3.91 -2.74 3.43
N GLN A 53 4.03 -1.61 4.13
CA GLN A 53 5.18 -0.73 3.99
C GLN A 53 6.47 -1.39 4.52
N GLU A 54 6.39 -2.19 5.58
CA GLU A 54 7.55 -2.89 6.15
C GLU A 54 8.17 -3.92 5.19
N ASP A 55 7.34 -4.53 4.33
CA ASP A 55 7.77 -5.55 3.36
C ASP A 55 8.37 -4.96 2.06
N LEU A 56 8.19 -3.65 1.80
CA LEU A 56 8.62 -2.99 0.56
C LEU A 56 9.92 -2.19 0.77
N GLU A 57 10.97 -2.54 0.04
CA GLU A 57 12.30 -1.92 0.15
C GLU A 57 12.55 -0.82 -0.89
N SER A 58 12.12 -1.04 -2.14
CA SER A 58 12.42 -0.17 -3.28
C SER A 58 11.26 0.73 -3.67
N LEU A 59 10.02 0.29 -3.41
CA LEU A 59 8.82 1.04 -3.76
C LEU A 59 8.58 2.18 -2.76
N THR A 60 8.44 3.42 -3.24
CA THR A 60 8.05 4.53 -2.36
C THR A 60 6.60 4.35 -1.94
N PHE A 61 6.37 4.06 -0.66
CA PHE A 61 5.06 3.83 -0.08
C PHE A 61 4.80 4.84 1.04
N ASN A 62 3.71 5.60 0.93
CA ASN A 62 3.34 6.63 1.90
C ASN A 62 2.01 6.29 2.56
N LEU A 63 1.98 6.34 3.88
CA LEU A 63 0.74 6.37 4.65
C LEU A 63 0.20 7.80 4.67
N VAL A 64 -1.04 7.97 4.22
CA VAL A 64 -1.69 9.27 4.12
C VAL A 64 -3.03 9.19 4.82
N GLN A 65 -3.10 9.73 6.04
CA GLN A 65 -4.37 9.93 6.71
C GLN A 65 -5.22 10.92 5.91
N LYS A 66 -6.49 10.59 5.69
CA LYS A 66 -7.44 11.45 4.98
C LYS A 66 -7.83 12.63 5.86
N ASP A 67 -7.62 13.85 5.35
CA ASP A 67 -8.20 15.06 5.93
C ASP A 67 -9.71 15.09 5.65
N GLU A 68 -10.52 15.42 6.67
CA GLU A 68 -11.99 15.59 6.57
C GLU A 68 -12.41 16.74 5.64
#